data_AF-A0A524ASE6-F1
#
_entry.id   AF-A0A524ASE6-F1
#
_cell.length_a   1.000
_cell.length_b   1.000
_cell.length_c   1.000
_cell.angle_alpha   90.00
_cell.angle_beta   90.00
_cell.angle_gamma   90.00
#
_symmetry.space_group_name_H-M   'P 1'
#
loop_
_entity.id
_entity.type
_entity.pdbx_description
1 polymer ?
#
loop_
_entity_poly.entity_id
_entity_poly.type
_entity_poly.pdbx_seq_one_letter_code
_entity_poly.pdbx_strand_id
1 'polypeptide(L)'
;MFRVLLTITASVRKEKETEMSLVSMLIADRIESATRYYDRWMNLITWGQDKRVREAALGYIDAGDRVLDVGCGTGTLAVKAAQKGAQVTGFDLSPAMLRLAEEKARVAGVEVNFRRGYAQSPPLDEEPFDTITATFALSEMSPDEAEMVVADMAARLKVGGRMIVADEARPTNFLLRLSSGLQRAVVTLLTFIAIEERPTRLHDLREMLKGVGMTVTEEQRFQSGALWLVVAERRGEITRPQKEIMEPVIHRGIKGAWYDVLCWLFVLPLAVKSGLYRLGKPNPASPLFLTSNFYMTFKIVVKALHGRDCWLLVEDSEGWNVWCATDTGGFNAEKAWALMRAYDLEITLDHQRIVIPRLGGKIARRLKELTGWEVIKGPIQAGDLPEFIENDFVTMPAMRSLDRYYDLHHRLRIGTLSALVAPLCVIPFLFVLREYLGLFLAFGVLSSFVLAIFHYWVPGRTGIVKELVLGALLSVGLVGWTMARSEPLSVRLVWVLLAILVYCFIYGYTYQASTPVIYWKRIWK
;
A
#
# COMPACT_ATOMS: atom_id res chain seq x y z
N MET A 1 7.06 -19.37 -18.96
CA MET A 1 7.65 -18.03 -18.72
C MET A 1 7.83 -17.22 -20.00
N PHE A 2 8.64 -17.65 -20.98
CA PHE A 2 8.84 -16.90 -22.25
C PHE A 2 7.57 -16.75 -23.12
N ARG A 3 6.63 -17.70 -23.07
CA ARG A 3 5.34 -17.63 -23.77
C ARG A 3 4.37 -16.60 -23.18
N VAL A 4 4.53 -16.25 -21.90
CA VAL A 4 3.75 -15.19 -21.24
C VAL A 4 4.22 -13.82 -21.74
N LEU A 5 5.54 -13.64 -21.90
CA LEU A 5 6.13 -12.40 -22.42
C LEU A 5 5.70 -12.09 -23.86
N LEU A 6 5.56 -13.10 -24.73
CA LEU A 6 5.16 -12.91 -26.13
C LEU A 6 3.66 -12.63 -26.33
N THR A 7 2.82 -12.96 -25.34
CA THR A 7 1.37 -12.69 -25.41
C THR A 7 1.07 -11.21 -25.08
N ILE A 8 1.93 -10.57 -24.28
CA ILE A 8 1.85 -9.13 -23.93
C ILE A 8 1.95 -8.23 -25.18
N THR A 9 2.75 -8.62 -26.17
CA THR A 9 2.91 -7.85 -27.42
C THR A 9 1.73 -7.97 -28.40
N ALA A 10 0.87 -8.98 -28.25
CA ALA A 10 -0.21 -9.25 -29.22
C ALA A 10 -1.58 -8.64 -28.85
N SER A 11 -1.77 -8.15 -27.62
CA SER A 11 -3.07 -7.69 -27.11
C SER A 11 -3.31 -6.17 -27.24
N VAL A 12 -2.41 -5.42 -27.90
CA VAL A 12 -2.41 -3.94 -27.94
C VAL A 12 -3.49 -3.34 -28.86
N ARG A 13 -4.67 -3.97 -29.03
CA ARG A 13 -5.68 -3.40 -29.93
C ARG A 13 -7.13 -3.60 -29.49
N LYS A 14 -7.57 -2.74 -28.57
CA LYS A 14 -8.84 -1.95 -28.60
C LYS A 14 -9.27 -1.62 -27.17
N GLU A 15 -9.25 -0.35 -26.79
CA GLU A 15 -10.44 0.43 -26.36
C GLU A 15 -10.06 1.86 -25.94
N LYS A 16 -11.07 2.73 -25.93
CA LYS A 16 -11.03 4.16 -26.25
C LYS A 16 -10.36 5.09 -25.22
N GLU A 17 -9.77 6.13 -25.80
CA GLU A 17 -9.35 7.45 -25.31
C GLU A 17 -9.97 7.93 -23.99
N THR A 18 -9.14 7.92 -22.96
CA THR A 18 -8.88 9.07 -22.08
C THR A 18 -7.36 9.10 -21.92
N GLU A 19 -6.71 10.25 -21.83
CA GLU A 19 -5.23 10.39 -21.78
C GLU A 19 -4.60 9.64 -20.58
N MET A 20 -4.53 8.32 -20.66
CA MET A 20 -3.85 7.43 -19.73
C MET A 20 -2.44 7.23 -20.27
N SER A 21 -1.44 7.48 -19.42
CA SER A 21 -0.06 7.19 -19.79
C SER A 21 0.10 5.70 -20.10
N LEU A 22 1.03 5.35 -20.99
CA LEU A 22 1.34 3.97 -21.37
C LEU A 22 1.66 3.08 -20.15
N VAL A 23 2.23 3.68 -19.10
CA VAL A 23 2.50 3.04 -17.80
C VAL A 23 1.20 2.71 -17.06
N SER A 24 0.22 3.63 -17.06
CA SER A 24 -1.10 3.42 -16.47
C SER A 24 -1.88 2.31 -17.19
N MET A 25 -1.77 2.23 -18.51
CA MET A 25 -2.34 1.11 -19.30
C MET A 25 -1.65 -0.22 -18.97
N LEU A 26 -0.32 -0.25 -18.87
CA LEU A 26 0.43 -1.45 -18.49
C LEU A 26 0.10 -1.92 -17.07
N ILE A 27 -0.09 -1.00 -16.12
CA ILE A 27 -0.51 -1.33 -14.75
C ILE A 27 -1.95 -1.86 -14.75
N ALA A 28 -2.88 -1.21 -15.48
CA ALA A 28 -4.26 -1.67 -15.58
C ALA A 28 -4.37 -3.06 -16.22
N ASP A 29 -3.62 -3.32 -17.31
CA ASP A 29 -3.54 -4.62 -17.98
C ASP A 29 -2.85 -5.68 -17.08
N ARG A 30 -1.82 -5.29 -16.32
CA ARG A 30 -1.20 -6.16 -15.29
C ARG A 30 -2.21 -6.54 -14.20
N ILE A 31 -3.02 -5.61 -13.73
CA ILE A 31 -4.07 -5.86 -12.73
C ILE A 31 -5.16 -6.74 -13.31
N GLU A 32 -5.65 -6.47 -14.52
CA GLU A 32 -6.71 -7.25 -15.16
C GLU A 32 -6.26 -8.67 -15.52
N SER A 33 -5.03 -8.81 -16.02
CA SER A 33 -4.42 -10.12 -16.26
C SER A 33 -4.17 -10.90 -14.96
N ALA A 34 -3.68 -10.25 -13.90
CA ALA A 34 -3.53 -10.87 -12.58
C ALA A 34 -4.88 -11.35 -12.02
N THR A 35 -5.92 -10.51 -12.14
CA THR A 35 -7.31 -10.82 -11.70
C THR A 35 -7.85 -12.07 -12.39
N ARG A 36 -7.62 -12.22 -13.71
CA ARG A 36 -8.07 -13.39 -14.48
C ARG A 36 -7.47 -14.70 -13.99
N TYR A 37 -6.24 -14.66 -13.48
CA TYR A 37 -5.55 -15.83 -12.94
C TYR A 37 -5.64 -15.94 -11.41
N TYR A 38 -6.38 -15.06 -10.75
CA TYR A 38 -6.46 -14.97 -9.29
C TYR A 38 -6.77 -16.32 -8.64
N ASP A 39 -7.87 -16.98 -9.03
CA ASP A 39 -8.25 -18.28 -8.44
C ASP A 39 -7.18 -19.36 -8.64
N ARG A 40 -6.44 -19.31 -9.75
CA ARG A 40 -5.37 -20.26 -10.05
C ARG A 40 -4.14 -20.00 -9.18
N TRP A 41 -3.80 -18.74 -8.97
CA TRP A 41 -2.74 -18.32 -8.06
C TRP A 41 -3.08 -18.68 -6.62
N MET A 42 -4.31 -18.38 -6.19
CA MET A 42 -4.77 -18.71 -4.85
C MET A 42 -4.76 -20.22 -4.61
N ASN A 43 -5.19 -21.00 -5.59
CA ASN A 43 -5.12 -22.46 -5.53
C ASN A 43 -3.68 -22.98 -5.44
N LEU A 44 -2.74 -22.35 -6.15
CA LEU A 44 -1.32 -22.74 -6.11
C LEU A 44 -0.68 -22.40 -4.75
N ILE A 45 -0.88 -21.18 -4.25
CA ILE A 45 -0.25 -20.67 -3.02
C ILE A 45 -0.79 -21.40 -1.78
N THR A 46 -2.09 -21.72 -1.77
CA THR A 46 -2.73 -22.44 -0.66
C THR A 46 -2.70 -23.97 -0.82
N TRP A 47 -2.07 -24.49 -1.88
CA TRP A 47 -2.14 -25.91 -2.28
C TRP A 47 -3.59 -26.44 -2.34
N GLY A 48 -4.52 -25.61 -2.80
CA GLY A 48 -5.94 -25.90 -2.94
C GLY A 48 -6.75 -25.88 -1.65
N GLN A 49 -6.15 -25.47 -0.53
CA GLN A 49 -6.84 -25.33 0.75
C GLN A 49 -7.86 -24.18 0.73
N ASP A 50 -7.67 -23.17 -0.13
CA ASP A 50 -8.65 -22.10 -0.38
C ASP A 50 -10.04 -22.66 -0.71
N LYS A 51 -10.11 -23.68 -1.57
CA LYS A 51 -11.36 -24.34 -1.94
C LYS A 51 -12.00 -25.06 -0.76
N ARG A 52 -11.20 -25.77 0.05
CA ARG A 52 -11.69 -26.50 1.23
C ARG A 52 -12.23 -25.54 2.30
N VAL A 53 -11.58 -24.40 2.49
CA VAL A 53 -12.06 -23.33 3.38
C VAL A 53 -13.41 -22.79 2.89
N ARG A 54 -13.54 -22.47 1.59
CA ARG A 54 -14.79 -21.97 1.02
C ARG A 54 -15.91 -23.02 1.06
N GLU A 55 -15.61 -24.30 0.88
CA GLU A 55 -16.61 -25.38 1.05
C GLU A 55 -17.05 -25.54 2.51
N ALA A 56 -16.12 -25.44 3.47
CA ALA A 56 -16.48 -25.42 4.88
C ALA A 56 -17.38 -24.22 5.20
N ALA A 57 -17.06 -23.02 4.69
CA ALA A 57 -17.90 -21.83 4.84
C ALA A 57 -19.31 -22.04 4.27
N LEU A 58 -19.42 -22.63 3.07
CA LEU A 58 -20.70 -22.98 2.44
C LEU A 58 -21.54 -23.96 3.28
N GLY A 59 -20.89 -24.79 4.10
CA GLY A 59 -21.54 -25.68 5.05
C GLY A 59 -22.44 -24.96 6.07
N TYR A 60 -22.15 -23.70 6.37
CA TYR A 60 -22.88 -22.88 7.35
C TYR A 60 -23.91 -21.92 6.74
N ILE A 61 -24.08 -21.93 5.42
CA ILE A 61 -25.08 -21.13 4.71
C ILE A 61 -26.27 -22.02 4.40
N ASP A 62 -27.47 -21.65 4.82
CA ASP A 62 -28.68 -22.44 4.56
C ASP A 62 -29.41 -21.98 3.29
N ALA A 63 -30.21 -22.87 2.70
CA ALA A 63 -31.06 -22.50 1.58
C ALA A 63 -32.12 -21.49 2.04
N GLY A 64 -32.32 -20.41 1.28
CA GLY A 64 -33.20 -19.31 1.66
C GLY A 64 -32.55 -18.23 2.53
N ASP A 65 -31.32 -18.43 3.03
CA ASP A 65 -30.59 -17.37 3.76
C ASP A 65 -30.44 -16.13 2.89
N ARG A 66 -30.63 -14.95 3.49
CA ARG A 66 -30.12 -13.71 2.91
C ARG A 66 -28.65 -13.56 3.29
N VAL A 67 -27.79 -13.63 2.28
CA VAL A 67 -26.33 -13.68 2.45
C VAL A 67 -25.68 -12.39 1.93
N LEU A 68 -24.80 -11.79 2.73
CA LEU A 68 -23.88 -10.75 2.27
C LEU A 68 -22.45 -11.33 2.23
N ASP A 69 -21.83 -11.38 1.06
CA ASP A 69 -20.42 -11.79 0.91
C ASP A 69 -19.53 -10.54 0.73
N VAL A 70 -18.86 -10.12 1.79
CA VAL A 70 -17.99 -8.93 1.84
C VAL A 70 -16.58 -9.28 1.37
N GLY A 71 -16.08 -8.56 0.37
CA GLY A 71 -14.85 -8.92 -0.33
C GLY A 71 -15.04 -10.18 -1.17
N CYS A 72 -16.15 -10.27 -1.92
CA CYS A 72 -16.52 -11.50 -2.63
C CYS A 72 -15.53 -11.88 -3.74
N GLY A 73 -14.66 -10.96 -4.18
CA GLY A 73 -13.68 -11.16 -5.23
C GLY A 73 -14.33 -11.67 -6.51
N THR A 74 -13.81 -12.77 -7.05
CA THR A 74 -14.34 -13.44 -8.24
C THR A 74 -15.68 -14.16 -8.02
N GLY A 75 -16.35 -13.99 -6.87
CA GLY A 75 -17.68 -14.51 -6.58
C GLY A 75 -17.77 -16.00 -6.29
N THR A 76 -16.66 -16.71 -6.10
CA THR A 76 -16.68 -18.19 -5.99
C THR A 76 -17.54 -18.71 -4.83
N LEU A 77 -17.56 -18.03 -3.67
CA LEU A 77 -18.43 -18.43 -2.55
C LEU A 77 -19.87 -17.97 -2.81
N ALA A 78 -20.06 -16.69 -3.17
CA ALA A 78 -21.36 -16.12 -3.51
C ALA A 78 -22.15 -16.96 -4.53
N VAL A 79 -21.51 -17.37 -5.63
CA VAL A 79 -22.15 -18.21 -6.68
C VAL A 79 -22.56 -19.57 -6.13
N LYS A 80 -21.73 -20.21 -5.31
CA LYS A 80 -22.06 -21.51 -4.70
C LYS A 80 -23.18 -21.40 -3.68
N ALA A 81 -23.20 -20.34 -2.88
CA ALA A 81 -24.29 -20.05 -1.95
C ALA A 81 -25.61 -19.85 -2.71
N ALA A 82 -25.60 -19.12 -3.82
CA ALA A 82 -26.77 -18.97 -4.69
C ALA A 82 -27.21 -20.30 -5.33
N GLN A 83 -26.27 -21.15 -5.76
CA GLN A 83 -26.58 -22.51 -6.24
C GLN A 83 -27.22 -23.40 -5.16
N LYS A 84 -26.88 -23.17 -3.87
CA LYS A 84 -27.52 -23.83 -2.72
C LYS A 84 -28.92 -23.28 -2.41
N GLY A 85 -29.35 -22.22 -3.08
CA GLY A 85 -30.66 -21.59 -2.92
C GLY A 85 -30.68 -20.39 -1.96
N ALA A 86 -29.54 -19.82 -1.60
CA ALA A 86 -29.47 -18.58 -0.82
C ALA A 86 -29.71 -17.33 -1.70
N GLN A 87 -30.20 -16.25 -1.09
CA GLN A 87 -30.33 -14.94 -1.73
C GLN A 87 -29.07 -14.12 -1.45
N VAL A 88 -28.20 -13.98 -2.45
CA VAL A 88 -26.84 -13.48 -2.22
C VAL A 88 -26.64 -12.07 -2.78
N THR A 89 -26.14 -11.18 -1.92
CA THR A 89 -25.52 -9.91 -2.30
C THR A 89 -24.00 -10.06 -2.19
N GLY A 90 -23.29 -9.94 -3.31
CA GLY A 90 -21.82 -9.96 -3.35
C GLY A 90 -21.27 -8.54 -3.37
N PHE A 91 -20.32 -8.22 -2.49
CA PHE A 91 -19.81 -6.86 -2.33
C PHE A 91 -18.29 -6.80 -2.45
N ASP A 92 -17.77 -6.05 -3.42
CA ASP A 92 -16.32 -5.92 -3.63
C ASP A 92 -15.94 -4.52 -4.14
N LEU A 93 -14.71 -4.09 -3.87
CA LEU A 93 -14.21 -2.78 -4.32
C LEU A 93 -13.85 -2.80 -5.82
N SER A 94 -13.33 -3.94 -6.30
CA SER A 94 -12.72 -4.06 -7.62
C SER A 94 -13.76 -4.31 -8.71
N PRO A 95 -13.91 -3.38 -9.68
CA PRO A 95 -14.78 -3.61 -10.83
C PRO A 95 -14.36 -4.82 -11.65
N ALA A 96 -13.05 -5.13 -11.71
CA ALA A 96 -12.55 -6.26 -12.48
C ALA A 96 -12.93 -7.60 -11.84
N MET A 97 -12.89 -7.69 -10.50
CA MET A 97 -13.36 -8.86 -9.76
C MET A 97 -14.87 -9.08 -9.95
N LEU A 98 -15.67 -8.02 -9.82
CA LEU A 98 -17.12 -8.10 -9.99
C LEU A 98 -17.53 -8.55 -11.40
N ARG A 99 -16.86 -8.06 -12.46
CA ARG A 99 -17.11 -8.56 -13.83
C ARG A 99 -16.89 -10.07 -13.96
N LEU A 100 -15.85 -10.62 -13.32
CA LEU A 100 -15.61 -12.07 -13.32
C LEU A 100 -16.65 -12.81 -12.48
N ALA A 101 -17.08 -12.22 -11.36
CA ALA A 101 -18.11 -12.77 -10.49
C ALA A 101 -19.47 -12.88 -11.21
N GLU A 102 -19.87 -11.82 -11.91
CA GLU A 102 -21.06 -11.78 -12.77
C GLU A 102 -21.00 -12.84 -13.87
N GLU A 103 -19.86 -12.98 -14.55
CA GLU A 103 -19.67 -14.00 -15.58
C GLU A 103 -19.78 -15.42 -15.01
N LYS A 104 -19.22 -15.68 -13.83
CA LYS A 104 -19.36 -16.98 -13.16
C LYS A 104 -20.80 -17.27 -12.75
N ALA A 105 -21.53 -16.29 -12.22
CA ALA A 105 -22.94 -16.44 -11.87
C ALA A 105 -23.77 -16.78 -13.13
N ARG A 106 -23.52 -16.07 -14.24
CA ARG A 106 -24.15 -16.32 -15.54
C ARG A 106 -23.89 -17.74 -16.05
N VAL A 107 -22.64 -18.21 -16.00
CA VAL A 107 -22.27 -19.58 -16.41
C VAL A 107 -22.89 -20.63 -15.49
N ALA A 108 -22.99 -20.34 -14.19
CA ALA A 108 -23.61 -21.22 -13.21
C ALA A 108 -25.15 -21.23 -13.24
N GLY A 109 -25.76 -20.33 -14.00
CA GLY A 109 -27.22 -20.21 -14.12
C GLY A 109 -27.90 -19.71 -12.84
N VAL A 110 -27.23 -18.89 -12.04
CA VAL A 110 -27.75 -18.32 -10.79
C VAL A 110 -27.75 -16.81 -10.81
N GLU A 111 -28.66 -16.21 -10.03
CA GLU A 111 -28.73 -14.76 -9.84
C GLU A 111 -28.01 -14.37 -8.54
N VAL A 112 -27.11 -13.40 -8.63
CA VAL A 112 -26.41 -12.80 -7.48
C VAL A 112 -26.39 -11.29 -7.68
N ASN A 113 -26.77 -10.55 -6.65
CA ASN A 113 -26.75 -9.08 -6.66
C ASN A 113 -25.34 -8.59 -6.34
N PHE A 114 -24.51 -8.39 -7.36
CA PHE A 114 -23.16 -7.86 -7.20
C PHE A 114 -23.18 -6.33 -7.09
N ARG A 115 -22.51 -5.80 -6.07
CA ARG A 115 -22.43 -4.36 -5.80
C ARG A 115 -20.99 -3.93 -5.54
N ARG A 116 -20.64 -2.77 -6.09
CA ARG A 116 -19.34 -2.17 -5.86
C ARG A 116 -19.35 -1.30 -4.61
N GLY A 117 -18.36 -1.49 -3.75
CA GLY A 117 -18.08 -0.56 -2.67
C GLY A 117 -16.95 -1.00 -1.76
N TYR A 118 -16.65 -0.15 -0.80
CA TYR A 118 -15.63 -0.39 0.21
C TYR A 118 -16.21 -1.23 1.33
N ALA A 119 -15.48 -2.23 1.82
CA ALA A 119 -15.93 -3.09 2.91
C ALA A 119 -16.27 -2.32 4.20
N GLN A 120 -15.74 -1.11 4.36
CA GLN A 120 -16.04 -0.15 5.43
C GLN A 120 -17.41 0.53 5.29
N SER A 121 -18.05 0.44 4.13
CA SER A 121 -19.38 0.99 3.83
C SER A 121 -20.29 -0.03 3.13
N PRO A 122 -20.59 -1.21 3.70
CA PRO A 122 -21.49 -2.16 3.05
C PRO A 122 -22.91 -1.54 2.90
N PRO A 123 -23.81 -2.08 2.05
CA PRO A 123 -25.14 -1.52 1.81
C PRO A 123 -26.02 -1.54 3.09
N LEU A 124 -26.16 -0.39 3.77
CA LEU A 124 -26.83 -0.23 5.08
C LEU A 124 -28.36 -0.16 4.99
N ASP A 125 -28.87 0.04 3.78
CA ASP A 125 -30.27 0.28 3.44
C ASP A 125 -31.09 -1.02 3.30
N GLU A 126 -30.45 -2.19 3.43
CA GLU A 126 -31.11 -3.48 3.32
C GLU A 126 -31.59 -4.01 4.68
N GLU A 127 -32.72 -4.72 4.66
CA GLU A 127 -33.18 -5.55 5.79
C GLU A 127 -32.05 -6.46 6.29
N PRO A 128 -31.93 -6.74 7.60
CA PRO A 128 -30.82 -7.51 8.16
C PRO A 128 -30.60 -8.89 7.50
N PHE A 129 -29.35 -9.32 7.40
CA PHE A 129 -28.93 -10.57 6.77
C PHE A 129 -29.01 -11.75 7.76
N ASP A 130 -29.25 -12.95 7.23
CA ASP A 130 -29.21 -14.21 7.99
C ASP A 130 -27.77 -14.66 8.19
N THR A 131 -26.97 -14.55 7.12
CA THR A 131 -25.57 -14.94 7.11
C THR A 131 -24.71 -13.87 6.44
N ILE A 132 -23.55 -13.54 7.02
CA ILE A 132 -22.57 -12.64 6.40
C ILE A 132 -21.22 -13.35 6.33
N THR A 133 -20.60 -13.33 5.16
CA THR A 133 -19.30 -13.97 4.91
C THR A 133 -18.22 -12.95 4.57
N ALA A 134 -16.99 -13.24 4.98
CA ALA A 134 -15.79 -12.54 4.49
C ALA A 134 -14.67 -13.59 4.38
N THR A 135 -14.27 -13.94 3.14
CA THR A 135 -13.26 -14.98 2.91
C THR A 135 -12.05 -14.45 2.15
N PHE A 136 -10.88 -14.47 2.80
CA PHE A 136 -9.62 -13.92 2.30
C PHE A 136 -9.73 -12.44 1.92
N ALA A 137 -10.35 -11.65 2.82
CA ALA A 137 -10.67 -10.25 2.59
C ALA A 137 -10.14 -9.35 3.70
N LEU A 138 -10.21 -9.79 4.97
CA LEU A 138 -9.78 -8.96 6.11
C LEU A 138 -8.26 -8.81 6.16
N SER A 139 -7.50 -9.79 5.65
CA SER A 139 -6.04 -9.72 5.56
C SER A 139 -5.51 -8.61 4.64
N GLU A 140 -6.35 -8.06 3.76
CA GLU A 140 -6.05 -6.87 2.95
C GLU A 140 -6.22 -5.55 3.74
N MET A 141 -6.86 -5.61 4.90
CA MET A 141 -7.24 -4.45 5.71
C MET A 141 -6.30 -4.27 6.90
N SER A 142 -6.10 -3.03 7.35
CA SER A 142 -5.36 -2.79 8.59
C SER A 142 -6.14 -3.34 9.77
N PRO A 143 -5.50 -3.61 10.93
CA PRO A 143 -6.23 -4.09 12.10
C PRO A 143 -7.41 -3.18 12.46
N ASP A 144 -7.22 -1.86 12.34
CA ASP A 144 -8.27 -0.90 12.67
C ASP A 144 -9.45 -0.92 11.69
N GLU A 145 -9.15 -1.06 10.40
CA GLU A 145 -10.18 -1.21 9.36
C GLU A 145 -10.92 -2.54 9.50
N ALA A 146 -10.20 -3.64 9.69
CA ALA A 146 -10.78 -4.96 9.78
C ALA A 146 -11.75 -5.05 10.97
N GLU A 147 -11.39 -4.48 12.12
CA GLU A 147 -12.27 -4.41 13.30
C GLU A 147 -13.53 -3.60 13.02
N MET A 148 -13.41 -2.47 12.34
CA MET A 148 -14.55 -1.64 11.95
C MET A 148 -15.47 -2.37 10.97
N VAL A 149 -14.90 -3.06 9.97
CA VAL A 149 -15.65 -3.86 9.00
C VAL A 149 -16.40 -4.98 9.71
N VAL A 150 -15.77 -5.70 10.64
CA VAL A 150 -16.41 -6.75 11.44
C VAL A 150 -17.55 -6.19 12.29
N ALA A 151 -17.37 -5.02 12.91
CA ALA A 151 -18.43 -4.37 13.68
C ALA A 151 -19.63 -3.98 12.80
N ASP A 152 -19.37 -3.37 11.64
CA ASP A 152 -20.42 -2.96 10.70
C ASP A 152 -21.13 -4.18 10.07
N MET A 153 -20.41 -5.28 9.81
CA MET A 153 -21.00 -6.56 9.42
C MET A 153 -21.90 -7.10 10.53
N ALA A 154 -21.43 -7.13 11.78
CA ALA A 154 -22.18 -7.67 12.91
C ALA A 154 -23.48 -6.90 13.14
N ALA A 155 -23.46 -5.57 12.98
CA ALA A 155 -24.64 -4.72 13.11
C ALA A 155 -25.75 -5.04 12.09
N ARG A 156 -25.40 -5.62 10.93
CA ARG A 156 -26.34 -5.98 9.85
C ARG A 156 -26.86 -7.40 9.92
N LEU A 157 -26.35 -8.22 10.83
CA LEU A 157 -26.88 -9.55 11.06
C LEU A 157 -28.20 -9.47 11.84
N LYS A 158 -29.15 -10.34 11.53
CA LYS A 158 -30.27 -10.61 12.45
C LYS A 158 -29.74 -11.09 13.80
N VAL A 159 -30.50 -10.90 14.87
CA VAL A 159 -30.25 -11.64 16.11
C VAL A 159 -30.48 -13.14 15.80
N GLY A 160 -29.50 -13.97 16.14
CA GLY A 160 -29.39 -15.37 15.73
C GLY A 160 -28.67 -15.60 14.39
N GLY A 161 -28.38 -14.53 13.65
CA GLY A 161 -27.63 -14.60 12.39
C GLY A 161 -26.16 -14.95 12.58
N ARG A 162 -25.54 -15.50 11.54
CA ARG A 162 -24.18 -16.04 11.55
C ARG A 162 -23.20 -15.19 10.76
N MET A 163 -22.02 -14.94 11.32
CA MET A 163 -20.87 -14.41 10.60
C MET A 163 -19.86 -15.53 10.37
N ILE A 164 -19.41 -15.68 9.12
CA ILE A 164 -18.42 -16.67 8.72
C ILE A 164 -17.21 -15.92 8.16
N VAL A 165 -16.14 -15.86 8.93
CA VAL A 165 -14.91 -15.18 8.55
C VAL A 165 -13.84 -16.23 8.32
N ALA A 166 -13.18 -16.19 7.16
CA ALA A 166 -12.05 -17.07 6.89
C ALA A 166 -10.88 -16.30 6.33
N ASP A 167 -9.70 -16.43 6.94
CA ASP A 167 -8.51 -15.70 6.47
C ASP A 167 -7.21 -16.39 6.89
N GLU A 168 -6.09 -15.82 6.47
CA GLU A 168 -4.77 -16.21 6.94
C GLU A 168 -4.61 -15.97 8.45
N ALA A 169 -4.02 -16.94 9.13
CA ALA A 169 -3.76 -16.91 10.56
C ALA A 169 -2.33 -17.32 10.89
N ARG A 170 -1.86 -16.92 12.08
CA ARG A 170 -0.57 -17.41 12.60
C ARG A 170 -0.72 -18.86 13.07
N PRO A 171 0.06 -19.82 12.53
CA PRO A 171 0.06 -21.19 13.03
C PRO A 171 0.41 -21.22 14.53
N THR A 172 -0.13 -22.18 15.28
CA THR A 172 0.12 -22.28 16.73
C THR A 172 1.50 -22.87 17.06
N ASN A 173 1.99 -23.80 16.25
CA ASN A 173 3.22 -24.57 16.55
C ASN A 173 4.47 -23.90 15.97
N PHE A 174 5.57 -23.88 16.71
CA PHE A 174 6.82 -23.22 16.29
C PHE A 174 7.36 -23.71 14.93
N LEU A 175 7.44 -25.02 14.71
CA LEU A 175 7.93 -25.58 13.44
C LEU A 175 7.06 -25.18 12.24
N LEU A 176 5.74 -25.11 12.46
CA LEU A 176 4.79 -24.68 11.44
C LEU A 176 4.82 -23.17 11.21
N ARG A 177 5.11 -22.37 12.24
CA ARG A 177 5.39 -20.93 12.09
C ARG A 177 6.62 -20.69 11.24
N LEU A 178 7.67 -21.49 11.43
CA LEU A 178 8.90 -21.39 10.64
C LEU A 178 8.66 -21.74 9.17
N SER A 179 7.98 -22.86 8.89
CA SER A 179 7.68 -23.26 7.51
C SER A 179 6.72 -22.29 6.80
N SER A 180 5.66 -21.85 7.48
CA SER A 180 4.73 -20.83 6.98
C SER A 180 5.45 -19.50 6.75
N GLY A 181 6.34 -19.10 7.66
CA GLY A 181 7.16 -17.89 7.51
C GLY A 181 8.07 -17.95 6.29
N LEU A 182 8.72 -19.11 6.04
CA LEU A 182 9.56 -19.31 4.86
C LEU A 182 8.72 -19.29 3.56
N GLN A 183 7.58 -19.99 3.54
CA GLN A 183 6.67 -19.97 2.40
C GLN A 183 6.20 -18.54 2.10
N ARG A 184 5.75 -17.81 3.12
CA ARG A 184 5.33 -16.41 2.99
C ARG A 184 6.47 -15.53 2.49
N ALA A 185 7.70 -15.70 2.96
CA ALA A 185 8.84 -14.94 2.50
C ALA A 185 9.14 -15.19 1.00
N VAL A 186 9.08 -16.45 0.55
CA VAL A 186 9.25 -16.81 -0.86
C VAL A 186 8.12 -16.26 -1.72
N VAL A 187 6.86 -16.44 -1.29
CA VAL A 187 5.69 -15.91 -2.01
C VAL A 187 5.76 -14.38 -2.08
N THR A 188 6.07 -13.70 -0.97
CA THR A 188 6.25 -12.24 -0.94
C THR A 188 7.33 -11.80 -1.90
N LEU A 189 8.47 -12.51 -1.95
CA LEU A 189 9.53 -12.18 -2.90
C LEU A 189 9.04 -12.34 -4.35
N LEU A 190 8.31 -13.41 -4.65
CA LEU A 190 7.78 -13.67 -5.99
C LEU A 190 6.67 -12.68 -6.39
N THR A 191 5.72 -12.38 -5.49
CA THR A 191 4.63 -11.41 -5.74
C THR A 191 5.17 -9.99 -5.80
N PHE A 192 6.15 -9.64 -4.97
CA PHE A 192 6.81 -8.34 -5.04
C PHE A 192 7.49 -8.13 -6.41
N ILE A 193 8.18 -9.15 -6.93
CA ILE A 193 8.77 -9.11 -8.28
C ILE A 193 7.68 -9.08 -9.36
N ALA A 194 6.61 -9.86 -9.20
CA ALA A 194 5.63 -10.12 -10.26
C ALA A 194 4.51 -9.08 -10.38
N ILE A 195 4.06 -8.48 -9.28
CA ILE A 195 2.91 -7.58 -9.19
C ILE A 195 3.08 -6.45 -8.17
N GLU A 196 4.22 -6.36 -7.49
CA GLU A 196 4.48 -5.37 -6.42
C GLU A 196 3.45 -5.45 -5.27
N GLU A 197 2.76 -6.59 -5.13
CA GLU A 197 1.81 -6.82 -4.05
C GLU A 197 2.51 -7.20 -2.74
N ARG A 198 1.85 -6.80 -1.65
CA ARG A 198 2.36 -6.86 -0.28
C ARG A 198 1.93 -8.17 0.40
N PRO A 199 2.63 -8.57 1.48
CA PRO A 199 2.18 -9.70 2.28
C PRO A 199 0.86 -9.37 3.01
N THR A 200 -0.07 -10.32 2.97
CA THR A 200 -1.34 -10.33 3.70
C THR A 200 -1.15 -10.19 5.21
N ARG A 201 -2.01 -9.42 5.87
CA ARG A 201 -1.97 -9.20 7.32
C ARG A 201 -2.62 -10.35 8.07
N LEU A 202 -2.11 -10.62 9.27
CA LEU A 202 -2.59 -11.70 10.13
C LEU A 202 -3.36 -11.09 11.29
N HIS A 203 -4.66 -11.34 11.31
CA HIS A 203 -5.57 -10.87 12.35
C HIS A 203 -5.95 -12.01 13.30
N ASP A 204 -6.25 -11.67 14.55
CA ASP A 204 -6.88 -12.61 15.47
C ASP A 204 -8.40 -12.54 15.29
N LEU A 205 -8.90 -13.33 14.33
CA LEU A 205 -10.32 -13.35 13.95
C LEU A 205 -11.24 -13.60 15.15
N ARG A 206 -10.80 -14.42 16.11
CA ARG A 206 -11.57 -14.78 17.30
C ARG A 206 -11.72 -13.58 18.24
N GLU A 207 -10.61 -12.91 18.55
CA GLU A 207 -10.64 -11.72 19.40
C GLU A 207 -11.43 -10.59 18.75
N MET A 208 -11.30 -10.39 17.43
CA MET A 208 -12.09 -9.39 16.70
C MET A 208 -13.60 -9.64 16.81
N LEU A 209 -14.05 -10.88 16.58
CA LEU A 209 -15.47 -11.24 16.67
C LEU A 209 -16.00 -11.09 18.10
N LYS A 210 -15.24 -11.56 19.10
CA LYS A 210 -15.62 -11.38 20.50
C LYS A 210 -15.65 -9.91 20.92
N GLY A 211 -14.71 -9.11 20.43
CA GLY A 211 -14.61 -7.68 20.74
C GLY A 211 -15.83 -6.87 20.30
N VAL A 212 -16.58 -7.35 19.29
CA VAL A 212 -17.84 -6.74 18.83
C VAL A 212 -19.09 -7.36 19.46
N GLY A 213 -18.94 -8.27 20.43
CA GLY A 213 -20.06 -8.93 21.11
C GLY A 213 -20.61 -10.17 20.41
N MET A 214 -19.93 -10.69 19.38
CA MET A 214 -20.34 -11.92 18.70
C MET A 214 -19.91 -13.15 19.52
N THR A 215 -20.76 -14.19 19.53
CA THR A 215 -20.45 -15.45 20.20
C THR A 215 -19.84 -16.42 19.20
N VAL A 216 -18.54 -16.70 19.34
CA VAL A 216 -17.86 -17.70 18.50
C VAL A 216 -18.41 -19.09 18.83
N THR A 217 -18.98 -19.76 17.82
CA THR A 217 -19.60 -21.09 17.94
C THR A 217 -18.72 -22.20 17.41
N GLU A 218 -17.95 -21.95 16.35
CA GLU A 218 -17.07 -22.94 15.75
C GLU A 218 -15.79 -22.32 15.18
N GLU A 219 -14.71 -23.10 15.20
CA GLU A 219 -13.40 -22.75 14.67
C GLU A 219 -12.81 -23.94 13.90
N GLN A 220 -12.44 -23.73 12.64
CA GLN A 220 -11.78 -24.74 11.82
C GLN A 220 -10.44 -24.22 11.30
N ARG A 221 -9.41 -25.06 11.38
CA ARG A 221 -8.05 -24.72 10.93
C ARG A 221 -7.65 -25.58 9.74
N PHE A 222 -7.09 -24.93 8.72
CA PHE A 222 -6.60 -25.56 7.49
C PHE A 222 -5.11 -25.29 7.32
N GLN A 223 -4.46 -26.08 6.47
CA GLN A 223 -3.02 -25.91 6.16
C GLN A 223 -2.17 -25.80 7.44
N SER A 224 -2.42 -26.69 8.39
CA SER A 224 -1.73 -26.74 9.69
C SER A 224 -1.86 -25.46 10.53
N GLY A 225 -2.97 -24.73 10.37
CA GLY A 225 -3.28 -23.52 11.11
C GLY A 225 -2.83 -22.22 10.45
N ALA A 226 -2.33 -22.28 9.20
CA ALA A 226 -2.03 -21.08 8.42
C ALA A 226 -3.29 -20.40 7.88
N LEU A 227 -4.41 -21.14 7.77
CA LEU A 227 -5.72 -20.62 7.40
C LEU A 227 -6.72 -20.96 8.50
N TRP A 228 -7.57 -20.01 8.83
CA TRP A 228 -8.55 -20.14 9.90
C TRP A 228 -9.93 -19.71 9.40
N LEU A 229 -10.93 -20.56 9.64
CA LEU A 229 -12.34 -20.23 9.50
C LEU A 229 -12.95 -20.14 10.90
N VAL A 230 -13.64 -19.04 11.18
CA VAL A 230 -14.34 -18.79 12.43
C VAL A 230 -15.80 -18.51 12.13
N VAL A 231 -16.69 -19.21 12.81
CA VAL A 231 -18.14 -18.97 12.76
C VAL A 231 -18.57 -18.37 14.09
N ALA A 232 -19.32 -17.28 14.03
CA ALA A 232 -19.85 -16.61 15.21
C ALA A 232 -21.31 -16.19 15.01
N GLU A 233 -22.08 -16.17 16.09
CA GLU A 233 -23.49 -15.80 16.08
C GLU A 233 -23.71 -14.46 16.79
N ARG A 234 -24.63 -13.65 16.25
CA ARG A 234 -25.13 -12.46 16.94
C ARG A 234 -26.18 -12.86 17.96
N ARG A 235 -25.84 -12.86 19.25
CA ARG A 235 -26.80 -13.21 20.33
C ARG A 235 -27.40 -12.02 21.07
N GLY A 236 -26.87 -10.82 20.87
CA GLY A 236 -27.30 -9.62 21.58
C GLY A 236 -26.92 -8.34 20.86
N GLU A 237 -26.72 -7.29 21.64
CA GLU A 237 -26.26 -6.00 21.15
C GLU A 237 -24.81 -6.08 20.66
N ILE A 238 -24.54 -5.36 19.57
CA ILE A 238 -23.21 -5.25 18.99
C ILE A 238 -22.52 -4.06 19.63
N THR A 239 -21.34 -4.31 20.19
CA THR A 239 -20.50 -3.26 20.76
C THR A 239 -19.45 -2.84 19.74
N ARG A 240 -19.17 -1.54 19.65
CA ARG A 240 -17.96 -1.07 18.97
C ARG A 240 -16.81 -1.06 19.98
N PRO A 241 -15.67 -1.71 19.67
CA PRO A 241 -14.52 -1.69 20.57
C PRO A 241 -13.98 -0.27 20.69
N GLN A 242 -13.99 0.29 21.91
CA GLN A 242 -13.35 1.58 22.16
C GLN A 242 -11.84 1.43 22.07
N LYS A 243 -11.21 2.32 21.30
CA LYS A 243 -9.76 2.31 21.11
C LYS A 243 -9.06 3.23 22.08
N GLU A 244 -7.92 2.76 22.56
CA GLU A 244 -7.05 3.53 23.42
C GLU A 244 -6.41 4.68 22.63
N ILE A 245 -6.55 5.90 23.14
CA ILE A 245 -5.85 7.07 22.65
C ILE A 245 -4.38 6.96 23.03
N MET A 246 -3.50 7.11 22.04
CA MET A 246 -2.08 6.85 22.20
C MET A 246 -1.27 8.11 22.53
N GLU A 247 -0.14 7.93 23.19
CA GLU A 247 0.89 8.95 23.37
C GLU A 247 2.04 8.75 22.37
N PRO A 248 2.62 9.82 21.80
CA PRO A 248 3.68 9.70 20.82
C PRO A 248 4.99 9.22 21.47
N VAL A 249 5.46 8.04 21.08
CA VAL A 249 6.76 7.51 21.52
C VAL A 249 7.82 7.79 20.45
N ILE A 250 8.73 8.71 20.72
CA ILE A 250 9.90 8.98 19.86
C ILE A 250 11.16 8.48 20.57
N HIS A 251 11.89 7.56 19.94
CA HIS A 251 13.17 7.10 20.46
C HIS A 251 14.23 8.21 20.39
N ARG A 252 14.90 8.48 21.51
CA ARG A 252 15.99 9.47 21.64
C ARG A 252 17.33 8.80 21.90
N GLY A 253 18.41 9.59 21.85
CA GLY A 253 19.79 9.12 22.11
C GLY A 253 20.27 8.11 21.06
N ILE A 254 21.13 7.18 21.48
CA ILE A 254 21.73 6.16 20.60
C ILE A 254 20.66 5.33 19.90
N LYS A 255 19.61 4.89 20.64
CA LYS A 255 18.48 4.16 20.03
C LYS A 255 17.79 4.98 18.94
N GLY A 256 17.51 6.25 19.21
CA GLY A 256 16.92 7.16 18.21
C GLY A 256 17.80 7.31 16.96
N ALA A 257 19.12 7.47 17.14
CA ALA A 257 20.06 7.56 16.03
C ALA A 257 20.10 6.28 15.18
N TRP A 258 20.04 5.11 15.82
CA TRP A 258 19.94 3.83 15.09
C TRP A 258 18.66 3.71 14.27
N TYR A 259 17.50 4.07 14.83
CA TYR A 259 16.24 4.09 14.08
C TYR A 259 16.30 5.07 12.90
N ASP A 260 16.91 6.23 13.10
CA ASP A 260 17.08 7.22 12.03
C ASP A 260 17.92 6.64 10.89
N VAL A 261 19.07 6.03 11.20
CA VAL A 261 19.92 5.37 10.19
C VAL A 261 19.16 4.25 9.46
N LEU A 262 18.41 3.40 10.17
CA LEU A 262 17.65 2.31 9.56
C LEU A 262 16.57 2.81 8.59
N CYS A 263 15.80 3.83 9.00
CA CYS A 263 14.82 4.49 8.12
C CYS A 263 15.50 5.19 6.94
N TRP A 264 16.70 5.76 7.15
CA TRP A 264 17.43 6.49 6.11
C TRP A 264 17.93 5.56 5.02
N LEU A 265 18.47 4.39 5.37
CA LEU A 265 19.03 3.45 4.39
C LEU A 265 17.99 2.82 3.44
N PHE A 266 16.70 3.19 3.52
CA PHE A 266 15.56 2.66 2.74
C PHE A 266 15.37 1.13 2.81
N VAL A 267 16.11 0.44 3.68
CA VAL A 267 16.07 -1.03 3.74
C VAL A 267 14.80 -1.54 4.43
N LEU A 268 14.17 -0.73 5.32
CA LEU A 268 13.05 -1.18 6.14
C LEU A 268 11.94 -0.12 6.30
N PRO A 269 10.69 -0.41 5.89
CA PRO A 269 9.53 0.43 6.17
C PRO A 269 9.15 0.29 7.66
N LEU A 270 9.80 1.07 8.52
CA LEU A 270 9.50 1.07 9.95
C LEU A 270 8.19 1.83 10.20
N ALA A 271 7.17 1.10 10.62
CA ALA A 271 5.86 1.63 10.95
C ALA A 271 5.73 1.91 12.46
N VAL A 272 5.06 3.01 12.81
CA VAL A 272 4.46 3.21 14.14
C VAL A 272 3.06 2.60 14.15
N LYS A 273 2.52 2.35 15.34
CA LYS A 273 1.14 1.84 15.47
C LYS A 273 0.16 2.88 14.91
N SER A 274 -0.79 2.42 14.08
CA SER A 274 -1.91 3.24 13.60
C SER A 274 -2.84 3.60 14.75
N GLY A 275 -3.47 4.77 14.68
CA GLY A 275 -4.42 5.20 15.70
C GLY A 275 -4.48 6.71 15.91
N LEU A 276 -5.23 7.12 16.94
CA LEU A 276 -5.34 8.50 17.37
C LEU A 276 -4.31 8.81 18.46
N TYR A 277 -3.48 9.80 18.20
CA TYR A 277 -2.45 10.26 19.13
C TYR A 277 -2.83 11.60 19.74
N ARG A 278 -2.62 11.71 21.05
CA ARG A 278 -2.77 12.93 21.83
C ARG A 278 -1.46 13.70 21.83
N LEU A 279 -1.46 14.96 21.39
CA LEU A 279 -0.30 15.86 21.50
C LEU A 279 -0.64 17.01 22.45
N GLY A 280 0.11 17.14 23.53
CA GLY A 280 -0.16 18.15 24.57
C GLY A 280 -1.38 17.78 25.42
N LYS A 281 -2.26 18.75 25.66
CA LYS A 281 -3.54 18.60 26.37
C LYS A 281 -4.70 19.04 25.47
N PRO A 282 -4.97 18.31 24.37
CA PRO A 282 -6.02 18.70 23.45
C PRO A 282 -7.39 18.57 24.09
N ASN A 283 -8.29 19.45 23.66
CA ASN A 283 -9.70 19.48 24.02
C ASN A 283 -10.56 19.25 22.75
N PRO A 284 -11.90 19.23 22.85
CA PRO A 284 -12.77 19.04 21.68
C PRO A 284 -12.61 20.09 20.57
N ALA A 285 -12.12 21.28 20.88
CA ALA A 285 -11.84 22.37 19.91
C ALA A 285 -10.45 22.29 19.28
N SER A 286 -9.58 21.40 19.79
CA SER A 286 -8.22 21.26 19.31
C SER A 286 -8.17 20.67 17.89
N PRO A 287 -7.28 21.17 17.02
CA PRO A 287 -7.24 20.75 15.62
C PRO A 287 -6.85 19.27 15.45
N LEU A 288 -7.44 18.65 14.43
CA LEU A 288 -7.15 17.28 14.00
C LEU A 288 -6.24 17.26 12.77
N PHE A 289 -5.11 16.57 12.88
CA PHE A 289 -4.16 16.33 11.79
C PHE A 289 -4.18 14.86 11.37
N LEU A 290 -4.04 14.59 10.08
CA LEU A 290 -3.85 13.25 9.52
C LEU A 290 -2.39 13.08 9.07
N THR A 291 -1.79 11.92 9.31
CA THR A 291 -0.48 11.57 8.73
C THR A 291 -0.33 10.07 8.50
N SER A 292 0.79 9.67 7.88
CA SER A 292 1.12 8.26 7.63
C SER A 292 1.90 7.66 8.80
N ASN A 293 1.76 6.35 9.03
CA ASN A 293 2.47 5.64 10.10
C ASN A 293 3.95 5.36 9.81
N PHE A 294 4.56 5.95 8.78
CA PHE A 294 6.01 5.85 8.62
C PHE A 294 6.72 6.58 9.75
N TYR A 295 7.59 5.87 10.48
CA TYR A 295 8.26 6.38 11.68
C TYR A 295 8.92 7.74 11.46
N MET A 296 9.59 7.95 10.32
CA MET A 296 10.24 9.23 10.04
C MET A 296 9.23 10.36 9.77
N THR A 297 8.16 10.09 9.00
CA THR A 297 7.07 11.06 8.81
C THR A 297 6.45 11.43 10.15
N PHE A 298 6.06 10.44 10.94
CA PHE A 298 5.46 10.61 12.26
C PHE A 298 6.36 11.43 13.18
N LYS A 299 7.65 11.06 13.28
CA LYS A 299 8.63 11.78 14.10
C LYS A 299 8.76 13.25 13.72
N ILE A 300 8.80 13.56 12.42
CA ILE A 300 8.92 14.96 11.95
C ILE A 300 7.64 15.74 12.28
N VAL A 301 6.46 15.16 12.06
CA VAL A 301 5.17 15.80 12.36
C VAL A 301 5.00 16.06 13.85
N VAL A 302 5.25 15.05 14.70
CA VAL A 302 5.19 15.21 16.16
C VAL A 302 6.19 16.24 16.65
N LYS A 303 7.40 16.28 16.08
CA LYS A 303 8.40 17.30 16.42
C LYS A 303 7.93 18.71 16.03
N ALA A 304 7.30 18.87 14.88
CA ALA A 304 6.80 20.17 14.42
C ALA A 304 5.61 20.67 15.24
N LEU A 305 4.74 19.76 15.69
CA LEU A 305 3.59 20.05 16.54
C LEU A 305 3.95 20.09 18.04
N HIS A 306 5.23 19.98 18.40
CA HIS A 306 5.66 20.03 19.80
C HIS A 306 5.24 21.34 20.48
N GLY A 307 4.66 21.23 21.67
CA GLY A 307 4.17 22.38 22.44
C GLY A 307 2.79 22.89 22.02
N ARG A 308 2.08 22.19 21.11
CA ARG A 308 0.72 22.51 20.70
C ARG A 308 -0.26 21.43 21.16
N ASP A 309 -1.46 21.85 21.52
CA ASP A 309 -2.55 20.98 21.91
C ASP A 309 -3.35 20.57 20.66
N CYS A 310 -3.12 19.34 20.17
CA CYS A 310 -3.77 18.84 18.97
C CYS A 310 -3.94 17.32 18.95
N TRP A 311 -4.83 16.87 18.08
CA TRP A 311 -5.07 15.47 17.78
C TRP A 311 -4.31 15.07 16.52
N LEU A 312 -3.62 13.93 16.55
CA LEU A 312 -2.90 13.40 15.39
C LEU A 312 -3.42 12.00 15.05
N LEU A 313 -4.22 11.91 14.00
CA LEU A 313 -4.66 10.65 13.40
C LEU A 313 -3.54 10.09 12.53
N VAL A 314 -3.07 8.88 12.85
CA VAL A 314 -1.98 8.21 12.14
C VAL A 314 -2.54 7.00 11.42
N GLU A 315 -2.58 7.10 10.10
CA GLU A 315 -3.12 6.04 9.23
C GLU A 315 -2.08 4.96 8.92
N ASP A 316 -2.52 3.70 8.87
CA ASP A 316 -1.68 2.58 8.46
C ASP A 316 -1.32 2.62 6.96
N SER A 317 -0.21 3.29 6.70
CA SER A 317 0.50 3.35 5.42
C SER A 317 1.57 2.26 5.27
N GLU A 318 1.61 1.27 6.17
CA GLU A 318 2.58 0.18 6.19
C GLU A 318 4.03 0.63 6.30
N GLY A 319 4.26 1.74 7.00
CA GLY A 319 5.59 2.30 7.15
C GLY A 319 6.12 3.01 5.91
N TRP A 320 5.25 3.42 4.97
CA TRP A 320 5.61 4.28 3.85
C TRP A 320 5.25 5.75 4.08
N ASN A 321 6.05 6.67 3.52
CA ASN A 321 5.75 8.08 3.61
C ASN A 321 4.43 8.44 2.88
N VAL A 322 3.82 9.55 3.25
CA VAL A 322 2.53 10.04 2.70
C VAL A 322 2.50 10.01 1.17
N TRP A 323 3.55 10.51 0.49
CA TRP A 323 3.54 10.65 -0.95
C TRP A 323 3.53 9.29 -1.66
N CYS A 324 4.49 8.43 -1.32
CA CYS A 324 4.58 7.08 -1.89
C CYS A 324 3.34 6.24 -1.56
N ALA A 325 2.84 6.34 -0.33
CA ALA A 325 1.65 5.62 0.11
C ALA A 325 0.39 6.10 -0.62
N THR A 326 0.26 7.40 -0.90
CA THR A 326 -0.90 7.95 -1.63
C THR A 326 -0.92 7.47 -3.08
N ASP A 327 0.25 7.45 -3.75
CA ASP A 327 0.34 7.02 -5.15
C ASP A 327 0.10 5.51 -5.33
N THR A 328 0.43 4.71 -4.30
CA THR A 328 0.20 3.26 -4.28
C THR A 328 -1.15 2.85 -3.67
N GLY A 329 -1.98 3.81 -3.23
CA GLY A 329 -3.26 3.56 -2.56
C GLY A 329 -3.17 3.08 -1.10
N GLY A 330 -1.95 2.96 -0.56
CA GLY A 330 -1.70 2.60 0.83
C GLY A 330 -2.10 3.68 1.84
N PHE A 331 -2.14 4.95 1.43
CA PHE A 331 -2.70 6.08 2.17
C PHE A 331 -3.95 6.61 1.45
N ASN A 332 -5.15 6.40 2.00
CA ASN A 332 -6.41 6.63 1.29
C ASN A 332 -7.54 7.17 2.21
N ALA A 333 -8.60 7.69 1.59
CA ALA A 333 -9.68 8.37 2.32
C ALA A 333 -10.52 7.41 3.18
N GLU A 334 -10.67 6.17 2.73
CA GLU A 334 -11.49 5.15 3.38
C GLU A 334 -10.83 4.62 4.65
N LYS A 335 -9.51 4.46 4.62
CA LYS A 335 -8.67 4.18 5.79
C LYS A 335 -8.77 5.28 6.84
N ALA A 336 -8.58 6.54 6.42
CA ALA A 336 -8.73 7.70 7.29
C ALA A 336 -10.14 7.73 7.91
N TRP A 337 -11.18 7.57 7.10
CA TRP A 337 -12.56 7.57 7.55
C TRP A 337 -12.88 6.42 8.52
N ALA A 338 -12.38 5.21 8.25
CA ALA A 338 -12.54 4.07 9.15
C ALA A 338 -11.90 4.35 10.51
N LEU A 339 -10.72 4.95 10.53
CA LEU A 339 -10.07 5.40 11.78
C LEU A 339 -10.87 6.50 12.47
N MET A 340 -11.39 7.49 11.74
CA MET A 340 -12.23 8.54 12.35
C MET A 340 -13.45 7.96 13.05
N ARG A 341 -14.12 6.96 12.45
CA ARG A 341 -15.23 6.24 13.08
C ARG A 341 -14.77 5.37 14.26
N ALA A 342 -13.60 4.74 14.17
CA ALA A 342 -13.10 3.86 15.23
C ALA A 342 -12.78 4.59 16.53
N TYR A 343 -12.52 5.89 16.45
CA TYR A 343 -12.28 6.77 17.59
C TYR A 343 -13.46 7.73 17.84
N ASP A 344 -14.62 7.50 17.21
CA ASP A 344 -15.83 8.31 17.37
C ASP A 344 -15.55 9.83 17.29
N LEU A 345 -14.75 10.25 16.29
CA LEU A 345 -14.28 11.64 16.22
C LEU A 345 -15.40 12.65 15.97
N GLU A 346 -16.54 12.20 15.43
CA GLU A 346 -17.74 13.02 15.22
C GLU A 346 -18.38 13.52 16.52
N ILE A 347 -18.24 12.76 17.62
CA ILE A 347 -18.74 13.16 18.94
C ILE A 347 -17.61 13.64 19.87
N THR A 348 -16.36 13.29 19.54
CA THR A 348 -15.17 13.69 20.33
C THR A 348 -14.77 15.15 20.06
N LEU A 349 -14.93 15.63 18.83
CA LEU A 349 -14.57 16.99 18.41
C LEU A 349 -15.80 17.88 18.27
N ASP A 350 -15.67 19.16 18.60
CA ASP A 350 -16.75 20.16 18.44
C ASP A 350 -16.76 20.80 17.04
N HIS A 351 -15.87 20.36 16.16
CA HIS A 351 -15.70 20.84 14.81
C HIS A 351 -15.56 19.69 13.80
N GLN A 352 -15.89 19.97 12.54
CA GLN A 352 -15.80 19.00 11.45
C GLN A 352 -14.70 19.42 10.46
N ARG A 353 -13.45 19.48 10.95
CA ARG A 353 -12.29 19.92 10.17
C ARG A 353 -11.13 18.95 10.37
N ILE A 354 -10.47 18.57 9.28
CA ILE A 354 -9.29 17.71 9.29
C ILE A 354 -8.19 18.30 8.41
N VAL A 355 -7.00 18.43 8.97
CA VAL A 355 -5.82 18.90 8.25
C VAL A 355 -5.05 17.69 7.70
N ILE A 356 -4.89 17.64 6.38
CA ILE A 356 -4.12 16.60 5.71
C ILE A 356 -2.82 17.16 5.11
N PRO A 357 -1.75 16.35 4.98
CA PRO A 357 -0.52 16.74 4.31
C PRO A 357 -0.78 17.07 2.83
N ARG A 358 -0.13 18.12 2.31
CA ARG A 358 -0.31 18.56 0.92
C ARG A 358 -0.06 17.44 -0.10
N LEU A 359 0.98 16.65 0.13
CA LEU A 359 1.39 15.56 -0.76
C LEU A 359 0.40 14.38 -0.76
N GLY A 360 -0.44 14.26 0.27
CA GLY A 360 -1.59 13.34 0.32
C GLY A 360 -2.87 13.94 -0.26
N GLY A 361 -2.81 15.14 -0.87
CA GLY A 361 -3.99 15.90 -1.26
C GLY A 361 -4.92 15.26 -2.29
N LYS A 362 -4.56 14.10 -2.87
CA LYS A 362 -5.42 13.28 -3.74
C LYS A 362 -6.60 12.69 -2.98
N ILE A 363 -6.44 12.36 -1.69
CA ILE A 363 -7.51 11.75 -0.88
C ILE A 363 -8.59 12.78 -0.46
N ALA A 364 -8.30 14.07 -0.57
CA ALA A 364 -9.10 15.13 0.04
C ALA A 364 -10.57 15.15 -0.41
N ARG A 365 -10.80 14.99 -1.72
CA ARG A 365 -12.16 15.01 -2.28
C ARG A 365 -12.98 13.84 -1.73
N ARG A 366 -12.41 12.64 -1.80
CA ARG A 366 -13.06 11.42 -1.35
C ARG A 366 -13.30 11.41 0.15
N LEU A 367 -12.35 11.90 0.94
CA LEU A 367 -12.50 12.03 2.38
C LEU A 367 -13.63 12.99 2.74
N LYS A 368 -13.76 14.11 2.03
CA LYS A 368 -14.88 15.04 2.18
C LYS A 368 -16.22 14.40 1.80
N GLU A 369 -16.29 13.62 0.74
CA GLU A 369 -17.50 12.89 0.35
C GLU A 369 -17.94 11.86 1.42
N LEU A 370 -16.99 11.18 2.06
CA LEU A 370 -17.27 10.15 3.07
C LEU A 370 -17.66 10.74 4.43
N THR A 371 -17.02 11.84 4.82
CA THR A 371 -17.17 12.43 6.16
C THR A 371 -18.14 13.61 6.19
N GLY A 372 -18.29 14.34 5.10
CA GLY A 372 -18.89 15.68 5.08
C GLY A 372 -18.00 16.78 5.68
N TRP A 373 -16.83 16.44 6.23
CA TRP A 373 -15.96 17.39 6.93
C TRP A 373 -15.21 18.32 5.97
N GLU A 374 -14.82 19.48 6.48
CA GLU A 374 -13.86 20.34 5.79
C GLU A 374 -12.47 19.69 5.82
N VAL A 375 -11.92 19.43 4.62
CA VAL A 375 -10.59 18.85 4.46
C VAL A 375 -9.59 19.93 4.05
N ILE A 376 -8.76 20.36 5.00
CA ILE A 376 -7.78 21.44 4.81
C ILE A 376 -6.44 20.83 4.38
N LYS A 377 -5.92 21.30 3.24
CA LYS A 377 -4.61 20.86 2.73
C LYS A 377 -3.49 21.70 3.35
N GLY A 378 -2.82 21.15 4.35
CA GLY A 378 -1.70 21.77 5.05
C GLY A 378 -0.46 22.00 4.19
N PRO A 379 0.69 22.33 4.82
CA PRO A 379 1.95 22.58 4.12
C PRO A 379 2.56 21.31 3.52
N ILE A 380 3.53 21.48 2.61
CA ILE A 380 4.38 20.38 2.13
C ILE A 380 5.35 19.95 3.23
N GLN A 381 5.95 20.92 3.93
CA GLN A 381 6.89 20.64 5.02
C GLN A 381 6.14 20.65 6.35
N ALA A 382 6.33 19.60 7.15
CA ALA A 382 5.80 19.57 8.51
C ALA A 382 6.38 20.71 9.37
N GLY A 383 7.61 21.17 9.09
CA GLY A 383 8.21 22.32 9.80
C GLY A 383 7.44 23.63 9.68
N ASP A 384 6.57 23.78 8.67
CA ASP A 384 5.72 24.96 8.48
C ASP A 384 4.39 24.85 9.25
N LEU A 385 4.07 23.71 9.88
CA LEU A 385 2.84 23.51 10.65
C LEU A 385 2.63 24.56 11.77
N PRO A 386 3.68 24.97 12.53
CA PRO A 386 3.61 26.08 13.47
C PRO A 386 2.98 27.36 12.90
N GLU A 387 3.59 27.89 11.86
CA GLU A 387 3.19 29.12 11.17
C GLU A 387 1.83 28.93 10.47
N PHE A 388 1.55 27.74 9.95
CA PHE A 388 0.27 27.41 9.35
C PHE A 388 -0.89 27.47 10.35
N ILE A 389 -0.69 27.00 11.58
CA ILE A 389 -1.69 27.07 12.65
C ILE A 389 -1.88 28.52 13.11
N GLU A 390 -0.79 29.28 13.25
CA GLU A 390 -0.82 30.70 13.63
C GLU A 390 -1.54 31.58 12.59
N ASN A 391 -1.50 31.17 11.31
CA ASN A 391 -2.21 31.81 10.20
C ASN A 391 -3.61 31.22 9.95
N ASP A 392 -4.30 30.73 10.98
CA ASP A 392 -5.66 30.19 10.92
C ASP A 392 -5.85 29.14 9.81
N PHE A 393 -4.89 28.22 9.70
CA PHE A 393 -4.92 27.11 8.74
C PHE A 393 -4.91 27.55 7.26
N VAL A 394 -4.39 28.75 6.97
CA VAL A 394 -4.20 29.24 5.60
C VAL A 394 -2.82 28.85 5.07
N THR A 395 -2.81 28.00 4.04
CA THR A 395 -1.55 27.56 3.40
C THR A 395 -0.98 28.65 2.50
N MET A 396 0.05 29.35 2.96
CA MET A 396 0.72 30.41 2.18
C MET A 396 1.42 29.88 0.90
N PRO A 397 1.64 30.71 -0.14
CA PRO A 397 2.29 30.27 -1.38
C PRO A 397 3.65 29.59 -1.16
N ALA A 398 4.42 30.06 -0.18
CA ALA A 398 5.73 29.48 0.14
C ALA A 398 5.65 28.05 0.68
N MET A 399 4.63 27.75 1.49
CA MET A 399 4.35 26.40 2.04
C MET A 399 3.92 25.39 0.98
N ARG A 400 3.53 25.88 -0.21
CA ARG A 400 3.13 25.08 -1.37
C ARG A 400 4.31 24.79 -2.31
N SER A 401 5.47 25.39 -2.08
CA SER A 401 6.63 25.29 -2.98
C SER A 401 7.60 24.19 -2.55
N LEU A 402 7.82 23.22 -3.45
CA LEU A 402 8.87 22.21 -3.30
C LEU A 402 10.28 22.77 -3.52
N ASP A 403 10.44 23.92 -4.18
CA ASP A 403 11.77 24.50 -4.40
C ASP A 403 12.43 24.95 -3.09
N ARG A 404 11.63 25.30 -2.07
CA ARG A 404 12.12 25.53 -0.70
C ARG A 404 12.58 24.22 -0.02
N TYR A 405 12.01 23.09 -0.41
CA TYR A 405 12.31 21.77 0.17
C TYR A 405 13.56 21.13 -0.44
N TYR A 406 13.89 21.44 -1.69
CA TYR A 406 14.95 20.76 -2.43
C TYR A 406 16.25 21.57 -2.52
N ASP A 407 16.72 22.03 -1.36
CA ASP A 407 18.00 22.72 -1.24
C ASP A 407 19.20 21.78 -1.48
N LEU A 408 20.42 22.33 -1.42
CA LEU A 408 21.63 21.53 -1.61
C LEU A 408 21.78 20.43 -0.56
N HIS A 409 21.39 20.68 0.69
CA HIS A 409 21.52 19.70 1.76
C HIS A 409 20.59 18.50 1.57
N HIS A 410 19.33 18.73 1.16
CA HIS A 410 18.39 17.67 0.80
C HIS A 410 18.85 16.90 -0.44
N ARG A 411 19.43 17.60 -1.42
CA ARG A 411 20.03 16.97 -2.61
C ARG A 411 21.21 16.07 -2.26
N LEU A 412 22.12 16.53 -1.40
CA LEU A 412 23.26 15.73 -0.93
C LEU A 412 22.81 14.52 -0.12
N ARG A 413 21.74 14.65 0.67
CA ARG A 413 21.11 13.49 1.32
C ARG A 413 20.64 12.46 0.30
N ILE A 414 19.91 12.87 -0.73
CA ILE A 414 19.47 11.95 -1.80
C ILE A 414 20.67 11.37 -2.55
N GLY A 415 21.71 12.17 -2.82
CA GLY A 415 22.97 11.68 -3.39
C GLY A 415 23.65 10.61 -2.53
N THR A 416 23.62 10.76 -1.21
CA THR A 416 24.14 9.72 -0.30
C THR A 416 23.33 8.43 -0.41
N LEU A 417 22.00 8.55 -0.46
CA LEU A 417 21.09 7.42 -0.57
C LEU A 417 21.23 6.69 -1.91
N SER A 418 21.26 7.44 -3.01
CA SER A 418 21.47 6.87 -4.33
C SER A 418 22.86 6.23 -4.47
N ALA A 419 23.90 6.77 -3.82
CA ALA A 419 25.24 6.16 -3.83
C ALA A 419 25.25 4.80 -3.12
N LEU A 420 24.48 4.65 -2.04
CA LEU A 420 24.34 3.37 -1.31
C LEU A 420 23.62 2.29 -2.12
N VAL A 421 22.80 2.67 -3.11
CA VAL A 421 22.10 1.74 -4.00
C VAL A 421 22.96 1.34 -5.21
N ALA A 422 24.02 2.08 -5.54
CA ALA A 422 24.92 1.78 -6.65
C ALA A 422 25.46 0.33 -6.67
N PRO A 423 25.80 -0.30 -5.53
CA PRO A 423 26.20 -1.72 -5.47
C PRO A 423 25.12 -2.71 -5.88
N LEU A 424 23.83 -2.37 -5.76
CA LEU A 424 22.74 -3.24 -6.20
C LEU A 424 22.58 -3.19 -7.72
N CYS A 425 22.84 -2.03 -8.32
CA CYS A 425 22.74 -1.84 -9.78
C CYS A 425 23.83 -2.58 -10.56
N VAL A 426 24.91 -3.02 -9.90
CA VAL A 426 25.99 -3.80 -10.53
C VAL A 426 25.75 -5.32 -10.55
N ILE A 427 24.74 -5.82 -9.84
CA ILE A 427 24.41 -7.27 -9.77
C ILE A 427 24.31 -7.94 -11.15
N PRO A 428 23.64 -7.34 -12.16
CA PRO A 428 23.53 -7.96 -13.50
C PRO A 428 24.88 -8.18 -14.19
N PHE A 429 25.93 -7.45 -13.77
CA PHE A 429 27.24 -7.47 -14.42
C PHE A 429 28.25 -8.40 -13.73
N LEU A 430 27.89 -8.98 -12.57
CA LEU A 430 28.76 -9.87 -11.79
C LEU A 430 29.29 -11.07 -12.58
N PHE A 431 28.51 -11.55 -13.57
CA PHE A 431 28.82 -12.75 -14.33
C PHE A 431 29.40 -12.47 -15.73
N VAL A 432 29.22 -11.26 -16.28
CA VAL A 432 29.58 -10.95 -17.68
C VAL A 432 30.73 -9.94 -17.78
N LEU A 433 30.91 -9.06 -16.78
CA LEU A 433 31.92 -7.97 -16.80
C LEU A 433 32.55 -7.73 -15.42
N ARG A 434 32.90 -8.81 -14.71
CA ARG A 434 33.39 -8.76 -13.31
C ARG A 434 34.58 -7.82 -13.09
N GLU A 435 35.49 -7.74 -14.05
CA GLU A 435 36.68 -6.87 -13.98
C GLU A 435 36.35 -5.36 -14.02
N TYR A 436 35.19 -4.98 -14.56
CA TYR A 436 34.71 -3.59 -14.61
C TYR A 436 33.79 -3.25 -13.45
N LEU A 437 33.59 -4.17 -12.50
CA LEU A 437 32.71 -3.96 -11.34
C LEU A 437 33.14 -2.71 -10.54
N GLY A 438 34.44 -2.53 -10.35
CA GLY A 438 34.98 -1.35 -9.67
C GLY A 438 34.69 -0.05 -10.41
N LEU A 439 34.74 -0.06 -11.75
CA LEU A 439 34.41 1.08 -12.59
C LEU A 439 32.93 1.46 -12.44
N PHE A 440 32.01 0.49 -12.53
CA PHE A 440 30.57 0.76 -12.38
C PHE A 440 30.21 1.23 -10.98
N LEU A 441 30.81 0.65 -9.94
CA LEU A 441 30.63 1.09 -8.55
C LEU A 441 31.11 2.54 -8.35
N ALA A 442 32.33 2.85 -8.79
CA ALA A 442 32.88 4.19 -8.69
C ALA A 442 32.05 5.20 -9.50
N PHE A 443 31.61 4.82 -10.70
CA PHE A 443 30.76 5.65 -11.53
C PHE A 443 29.41 5.94 -10.86
N GLY A 444 28.70 4.93 -10.35
CA GLY A 444 27.42 5.15 -9.66
C GLY A 444 27.53 6.03 -8.41
N VAL A 445 28.58 5.85 -7.61
CA VAL A 445 28.83 6.72 -6.44
C VAL A 445 29.11 8.15 -6.89
N LEU A 446 29.99 8.35 -7.88
CA LEU A 446 30.34 9.67 -8.39
C LEU A 446 29.15 10.37 -9.06
N SER A 447 28.44 9.65 -9.93
CA SER A 447 27.28 10.17 -10.65
C SER A 447 26.19 10.60 -9.67
N SER A 448 26.01 9.87 -8.57
CA SER A 448 25.09 10.24 -7.50
C SER A 448 25.35 11.64 -6.93
N PHE A 449 26.61 11.95 -6.59
CA PHE A 449 26.97 13.27 -6.05
C PHE A 449 26.97 14.36 -7.13
N VAL A 450 27.36 14.02 -8.37
CA VAL A 450 27.23 14.94 -9.52
C VAL A 450 25.77 15.31 -9.73
N LEU A 451 24.85 14.34 -9.73
CA LEU A 451 23.42 14.59 -9.87
C LEU A 451 22.85 15.32 -8.66
N ALA A 452 23.32 15.08 -7.44
CA ALA A 452 22.91 15.84 -6.27
C ALA A 452 23.29 17.33 -6.38
N ILE A 453 24.56 17.62 -6.65
CA ILE A 453 25.09 18.99 -6.70
C ILE A 453 24.56 19.72 -7.93
N PHE A 454 24.65 19.08 -9.10
CA PHE A 454 24.36 19.68 -10.40
C PHE A 454 22.97 19.32 -10.94
N HIS A 455 22.06 18.85 -10.08
CA HIS A 455 20.71 18.40 -10.44
C HIS A 455 20.01 19.27 -11.49
N TYR A 456 20.04 20.59 -11.29
CA TYR A 456 19.33 21.54 -12.15
C TYR A 456 20.09 21.92 -13.43
N TRP A 457 21.40 21.65 -13.50
CA TRP A 457 22.25 21.96 -14.64
C TRP A 457 22.46 20.77 -15.57
N VAL A 458 22.42 19.54 -15.06
CA VAL A 458 22.53 18.34 -15.90
C VAL A 458 21.30 18.27 -16.84
N PRO A 459 21.49 18.22 -18.17
CA PRO A 459 20.40 18.19 -19.13
C PRO A 459 19.41 17.04 -18.90
N GLY A 460 18.15 17.27 -19.26
CA GLY A 460 17.09 16.26 -19.14
C GLY A 460 16.21 16.42 -17.90
N ARG A 461 14.96 15.97 -18.04
CA ARG A 461 13.95 16.06 -16.96
C ARG A 461 13.92 14.80 -16.09
N THR A 462 14.32 13.65 -16.61
CA THR A 462 14.26 12.35 -15.93
C THR A 462 15.63 11.91 -15.44
N GLY A 463 15.67 11.08 -14.39
CA GLY A 463 16.93 10.52 -13.88
C GLY A 463 17.62 9.67 -14.93
N ILE A 464 16.84 8.94 -15.75
CA ILE A 464 17.33 8.15 -16.89
C ILE A 464 18.08 9.03 -17.89
N VAL A 465 17.48 10.15 -18.33
CA VAL A 465 18.15 11.01 -19.32
C VAL A 465 19.40 11.65 -18.74
N LYS A 466 19.36 12.10 -17.48
CA LYS A 466 20.51 12.68 -16.80
C LYS A 466 21.67 11.67 -16.70
N GLU A 467 21.38 10.44 -16.32
CA GLU A 467 22.39 9.37 -16.25
C GLU A 467 22.90 8.97 -17.63
N LEU A 468 22.05 8.90 -18.66
CA LEU A 468 22.51 8.63 -20.02
C LEU A 468 23.48 9.71 -20.54
N VAL A 469 23.26 10.99 -20.18
CA VAL A 469 24.20 12.08 -20.48
C VAL A 469 25.54 11.86 -19.77
N LEU A 470 25.52 11.52 -18.48
CA LEU A 470 26.75 11.22 -17.73
C LEU A 470 27.47 9.98 -18.26
N GLY A 471 26.73 8.94 -18.63
CA GLY A 471 27.24 7.72 -19.25
C GLY A 471 27.85 7.97 -20.62
N ALA A 472 27.27 8.85 -21.43
CA ALA A 472 27.84 9.27 -22.71
C ALA A 472 29.18 10.01 -22.51
N LEU A 473 29.27 10.90 -21.51
CA LEU A 473 30.53 11.57 -21.16
C LEU A 473 31.60 10.58 -20.70
N LEU A 474 31.23 9.61 -19.84
CA LEU A 474 32.13 8.54 -19.42
C LEU A 474 32.60 7.71 -20.64
N SER A 475 31.68 7.40 -21.55
CA SER A 475 31.95 6.61 -22.75
C SER A 475 32.96 7.31 -23.67
N VAL A 476 32.78 8.61 -23.91
CA VAL A 476 33.73 9.43 -24.69
C VAL A 476 35.09 9.48 -24.01
N GLY A 477 35.12 9.66 -22.69
CA GLY A 477 36.36 9.65 -21.91
C GLY A 477 37.11 8.33 -22.00
N LEU A 478 36.40 7.19 -21.91
CA LEU A 478 36.98 5.86 -22.02
C LEU A 478 37.57 5.60 -23.41
N VAL A 479 36.83 5.93 -24.47
CA VAL A 479 37.32 5.82 -25.85
C VAL A 479 38.54 6.70 -26.08
N GLY A 480 38.49 7.96 -25.63
CA GLY A 480 39.61 8.89 -25.74
C GLY A 480 40.86 8.41 -24.99
N TRP A 481 40.68 7.84 -23.79
CA TRP A 481 41.77 7.27 -23.00
C TRP A 481 42.40 6.03 -23.66
N THR A 482 41.59 5.13 -24.23
CA THR A 482 42.07 3.98 -25.01
C THR A 482 42.87 4.43 -26.23
N MET A 483 42.36 5.43 -26.96
CA MET A 483 43.07 6.01 -28.11
C MET A 483 44.37 6.71 -27.71
N ALA A 484 44.39 7.43 -26.59
CA ALA A 484 45.60 8.10 -26.08
C ALA A 484 46.70 7.12 -25.66
N ARG A 485 46.33 5.89 -25.31
CA ARG A 485 47.27 4.78 -25.04
C ARG A 485 47.67 3.98 -26.28
N SER A 486 47.18 4.38 -27.46
CA SER A 486 47.39 3.67 -28.73
C SER A 486 46.89 2.22 -28.69
N GLU A 487 45.93 1.92 -27.83
CA GLU A 487 45.29 0.61 -27.75
C GLU A 487 44.21 0.49 -28.85
N PRO A 488 44.08 -0.66 -29.53
CA PRO A 488 43.06 -0.85 -30.54
C PRO A 488 41.66 -0.86 -29.92
N LEU A 489 40.69 -0.23 -30.60
CA LEU A 489 39.28 -0.30 -30.21
C LEU A 489 38.79 -1.74 -30.35
N SER A 490 38.74 -2.45 -29.22
CA SER A 490 38.40 -3.87 -29.19
C SER A 490 36.88 -4.10 -29.15
N VAL A 491 36.45 -5.29 -29.58
CA VAL A 491 35.06 -5.75 -29.36
C VAL A 491 34.68 -5.70 -27.88
N ARG A 492 35.65 -5.93 -26.99
CA ARG A 492 35.47 -5.82 -25.54
C ARG A 492 35.09 -4.40 -25.11
N LEU A 493 35.72 -3.39 -25.68
CA LEU A 493 35.37 -1.98 -25.41
C LEU A 493 33.92 -1.69 -25.81
N VAL A 494 33.45 -2.20 -26.95
CA VAL A 494 32.05 -2.06 -27.38
C VAL A 494 31.08 -2.64 -26.35
N TRP A 495 31.38 -3.82 -25.80
CA TRP A 495 30.57 -4.42 -24.73
C TRP A 495 30.56 -3.60 -23.44
N VAL A 496 31.69 -3.00 -23.07
CA VAL A 496 31.78 -2.10 -21.91
C VAL A 496 30.92 -0.86 -22.12
N LEU A 497 30.95 -0.26 -23.31
CA LEU A 497 30.12 0.90 -23.65
C LEU A 497 28.62 0.58 -23.60
N LEU A 498 28.22 -0.58 -24.14
CA LEU A 498 26.83 -1.06 -24.02
C LEU A 498 26.42 -1.30 -22.57
N ALA A 499 27.32 -1.86 -21.75
CA ALA A 499 27.07 -2.08 -20.34
C ALA A 499 26.94 -0.77 -19.55
N ILE A 500 27.69 0.28 -19.90
CA ILE A 500 27.51 1.63 -19.35
C ILE A 500 26.10 2.14 -19.63
N LEU A 501 25.58 1.98 -20.86
CA LEU A 501 24.22 2.41 -21.19
C LEU A 501 23.15 1.66 -20.38
N VAL A 502 23.29 0.34 -20.24
CA VAL A 502 22.38 -0.48 -19.43
C VAL A 502 22.46 -0.08 -17.95
N TYR A 503 23.68 0.14 -17.44
CA TYR A 503 23.90 0.60 -16.07
C TYR A 503 23.25 1.97 -15.84
N CYS A 504 23.48 2.94 -16.72
CA CYS A 504 22.89 4.28 -16.64
C CYS A 504 21.36 4.24 -16.71
N PHE A 505 20.79 3.33 -17.49
CA PHE A 505 19.34 3.12 -17.52
C PHE A 505 18.81 2.62 -16.18
N ILE A 506 19.40 1.55 -15.64
CA ILE A 506 19.01 0.95 -14.34
C ILE A 506 19.19 1.99 -13.22
N TYR A 507 20.38 2.58 -13.14
CA TYR A 507 20.73 3.54 -12.08
C TYR A 507 19.93 4.83 -12.19
N GLY A 508 19.72 5.35 -13.40
CA GLY A 508 18.91 6.54 -13.64
C GLY A 508 17.44 6.34 -13.30
N TYR A 509 16.89 5.14 -13.49
CA TYR A 509 15.56 4.78 -13.01
C TYR A 509 15.49 4.80 -11.48
N THR A 510 16.48 4.19 -10.81
CA THR A 510 16.57 4.17 -9.34
C THR A 510 16.75 5.57 -8.73
N TYR A 511 17.62 6.40 -9.31
CA TYR A 511 17.81 7.79 -8.90
C TYR A 511 16.53 8.60 -9.05
N GLN A 512 15.81 8.40 -10.16
CA GLN A 512 14.51 9.02 -10.39
C GLN A 512 13.48 8.61 -9.33
N ALA A 513 13.40 7.33 -8.99
CA ALA A 513 12.49 6.84 -7.95
C ALA A 513 12.80 7.43 -6.57
N SER A 514 14.06 7.78 -6.32
CA SER A 514 14.52 8.36 -5.04
C SER A 514 14.36 9.88 -4.95
N THR A 515 13.98 10.55 -6.05
CA THR A 515 14.00 12.02 -6.15
C THR A 515 12.61 12.62 -6.37
N PRO A 516 11.96 13.20 -5.33
CA PRO A 516 10.58 13.70 -5.42
C PRO A 516 10.38 14.85 -6.42
N VAL A 517 11.41 15.66 -6.65
CA VAL A 517 11.33 16.85 -7.54
C VAL A 517 11.15 16.48 -9.01
N ILE A 518 11.67 15.33 -9.45
CA ILE A 518 11.54 14.88 -10.84
C ILE A 518 10.09 14.55 -11.19
N TYR A 519 9.35 13.92 -10.26
CA TYR A 519 7.94 13.60 -10.45
C TYR A 519 7.04 14.85 -10.41
N TRP A 520 7.34 15.80 -9.52
CA TRP A 520 6.47 16.96 -9.31
C TRP A 520 6.36 17.89 -10.52
N LYS A 521 7.49 18.19 -11.19
CA LYS A 521 7.50 19.05 -12.40
C LYS A 521 6.80 18.41 -13.62
N ARG A 522 6.46 17.11 -13.55
CA ARG A 522 5.74 16.37 -14.59
C ARG A 522 4.24 16.29 -14.35
N ILE A 523 3.80 16.29 -13.10
CA ILE A 523 2.38 16.12 -12.71
C ILE A 523 1.63 17.47 -12.64
N TRP A 524 2.34 18.58 -12.44
CA TRP A 524 1.73 19.88 -12.13
C TRP A 524 2.13 21.02 -13.08
N LYS A 525 2.45 20.68 -14.34
CA LYS A 525 2.53 21.65 -15.44
C LYS A 525 1.49 21.33 -16.49
#